data_AF-A0A4P9VUN2-F1
#
_entry.id   AF-A0A4P9VUN2-F1
#
_cell.length_a   1.000
_cell.length_b   1.000
_cell.length_c   1.000
_cell.angle_alpha   90.00
_cell.angle_beta   90.00
_cell.angle_gamma   90.00
#
_symmetry.space_group_name_H-M   'P 1'
#
loop_
_entity.id
_entity.type
_entity.pdbx_description
1 polymer ?
#
loop_
_entity_poly.entity_id
_entity_poly.type
_entity_poly.pdbx_seq_one_letter_code
_entity_poly.pdbx_strand_id
1 'polypeptide(L)'
;MTIDAVGQVNSTNQSVQNNTISVEEFLNVFITQLNYQDPLNPVDNREFMAQMAQFSQLELERSTRDTLTELTQLSANTQSIGLIGKTVEAVFDNQKHVGEVTTLRFVQNTPLLTIKKEDGELVPDIKPSMISIVR
;
A
#
# COMPACT_ATOMS: atom_id res chain seq x y z
N MET A 1 17.00 -11.29 37.01
CA MET A 1 16.35 -12.56 37.42
C MET A 1 15.62 -13.09 36.21
N THR A 2 16.10 -14.18 35.64
CA THR A 2 15.49 -14.87 34.49
C THR A 2 14.63 -16.00 35.02
N ILE A 3 13.34 -15.98 34.68
CA ILE A 3 12.44 -17.11 34.91
C ILE A 3 12.12 -17.67 33.53
N ASP A 4 12.80 -18.77 33.19
CA ASP A 4 12.39 -19.69 32.15
C ASP A 4 11.20 -20.49 32.67
N ALA A 5 10.04 -20.29 32.06
CA ALA A 5 8.89 -21.15 32.20
C ALA A 5 8.70 -21.92 30.88
N VAL A 6 9.26 -23.13 30.85
CA VAL A 6 8.92 -24.19 29.90
C VAL A 6 7.48 -24.62 30.17
N GLY A 7 6.62 -24.48 29.18
CA GLY A 7 5.23 -24.93 29.25
C GLY A 7 4.57 -24.77 27.90
N GLN A 8 4.71 -25.80 27.07
CA GLN A 8 4.01 -25.93 25.80
C GLN A 8 2.49 -25.89 26.04
N VAL A 9 1.83 -24.82 25.60
CA VAL A 9 0.36 -24.73 25.60
C VAL A 9 -0.08 -24.28 24.21
N ASN A 10 -1.01 -25.07 23.66
CA ASN A 10 -1.58 -25.02 22.33
C ASN A 10 -1.71 -23.62 21.71
N SER A 11 -1.38 -23.57 20.42
CA SER A 11 -1.69 -22.51 19.47
C SER A 11 -3.21 -22.29 19.34
N THR A 12 -3.84 -21.68 20.35
CA THR A 12 -5.02 -20.86 20.10
C THR A 12 -4.50 -19.51 19.63
N ASN A 13 -4.71 -19.24 18.33
CA ASN A 13 -4.71 -17.91 17.76
C ASN A 13 -5.70 -17.03 18.54
N GLN A 14 -5.34 -16.58 19.73
CA GLN A 14 -5.81 -15.30 20.22
C GLN A 14 -5.08 -14.30 19.35
N SER A 15 -5.74 -13.88 18.27
CA SER A 15 -5.53 -12.56 17.73
C SER A 15 -5.44 -11.64 18.94
N VAL A 16 -4.26 -11.09 19.21
CA VAL A 16 -4.15 -9.86 19.97
C VAL A 16 -4.99 -8.89 19.15
N GLN A 17 -6.25 -8.78 19.53
CA GLN A 17 -7.20 -7.86 18.94
C GLN A 17 -6.59 -6.52 19.33
N ASN A 18 -5.83 -5.94 18.41
CA ASN A 18 -5.33 -4.58 18.51
C ASN A 18 -6.59 -3.74 18.70
N ASN A 19 -6.93 -3.48 19.96
CA ASN A 19 -8.07 -2.68 20.34
C ASN A 19 -7.67 -1.21 20.14
N THR A 20 -7.26 -0.87 18.92
CA THR A 20 -7.17 0.48 18.42
C THR A 20 -8.61 0.95 18.31
N ILE A 21 -9.11 1.53 19.40
CA ILE A 21 -10.38 2.25 19.44
C ILE A 21 -10.37 3.18 18.22
N SER A 22 -11.31 2.99 17.30
CA SER A 22 -11.39 3.87 16.13
C SER A 22 -11.78 5.28 16.59
N VAL A 23 -11.43 6.30 15.82
CA VAL A 23 -11.86 7.68 16.13
C VAL A 23 -13.38 7.76 16.28
N GLU A 24 -14.16 6.95 15.55
CA GLU A 24 -15.61 6.91 15.70
C GLU A 24 -16.07 6.30 17.03
N GLU A 25 -15.46 5.21 17.49
CA GLU A 25 -15.76 4.63 18.80
C GLU A 25 -15.37 5.58 19.94
N PHE A 26 -14.27 6.31 19.79
CA PHE A 26 -13.88 7.34 20.73
C PHE A 26 -14.84 8.54 20.72
N LEU A 27 -15.21 9.07 19.56
CA LEU A 27 -16.16 10.19 19.45
C LEU A 27 -17.52 9.84 20.07
N ASN A 28 -17.96 8.59 19.93
CA ASN A 28 -19.17 8.08 20.59
C ASN A 28 -19.03 8.08 22.12
N VAL A 29 -17.89 7.61 22.63
CA VAL A 29 -17.60 7.66 24.08
C VAL A 29 -17.47 9.11 24.56
N PHE A 30 -16.92 10.02 23.76
CA PHE A 30 -16.79 11.45 24.07
C PHE A 30 -18.15 12.16 24.15
N ILE A 31 -19.04 11.94 23.18
CA ILE A 31 -20.41 12.49 23.21
C ILE A 31 -21.18 11.91 24.41
N THR A 32 -20.94 10.64 24.75
CA THR A 32 -21.53 9.99 25.93
C THR A 32 -21.04 10.64 27.23
N GLN A 33 -19.74 10.95 27.33
CA GLN A 33 -19.19 11.68 28.48
C GLN A 33 -19.66 13.14 28.52
N LEU A 34 -19.78 13.84 27.40
CA LEU A 34 -20.31 15.20 27.33
C LEU A 34 -21.75 15.31 27.86
N ASN A 35 -22.55 14.26 27.72
CA ASN A 35 -23.91 14.20 28.27
C ASN A 35 -23.97 13.88 29.77
N TYR A 36 -22.87 13.42 30.41
CA TYR A 36 -22.87 12.86 31.76
C TYR A 36 -21.80 13.42 32.74
N GLN A 37 -21.04 14.46 32.38
CA GLN A 37 -19.96 14.98 33.24
C GLN A 37 -20.46 16.02 34.25
N ASP A 38 -20.27 15.72 35.54
CA ASP A 38 -20.34 16.65 36.67
C ASP A 38 -19.18 17.67 36.56
N PRO A 39 -19.43 18.99 36.62
CA PRO A 39 -18.48 20.06 36.30
C PRO A 39 -17.20 20.15 37.16
N LEU A 40 -17.04 19.33 38.21
CA LEU A 40 -16.00 19.49 39.22
C LEU A 40 -14.67 18.75 38.98
N ASN A 41 -14.51 17.92 37.94
CA ASN A 41 -13.21 17.31 37.58
C ASN A 41 -12.97 17.27 36.07
N PRO A 42 -12.69 18.41 35.43
CA PRO A 42 -12.55 18.47 33.97
C PRO A 42 -11.09 18.29 33.52
N VAL A 43 -10.37 17.20 33.79
CA VAL A 43 -9.06 16.95 33.11
C VAL A 43 -8.44 15.57 33.34
N ASP A 44 -8.30 14.81 32.24
CA ASP A 44 -7.14 13.97 31.85
C ASP A 44 -7.25 13.52 30.37
N ASN A 45 -8.43 13.68 29.76
CA ASN A 45 -8.68 13.20 28.40
C ASN A 45 -8.02 14.03 27.28
N ARG A 46 -7.51 15.25 27.54
CA ARG A 46 -7.01 16.16 26.48
C ARG A 46 -5.66 15.75 25.89
N GLU A 47 -4.73 15.27 26.71
CA GLU A 47 -3.39 14.84 26.27
C GLU A 47 -3.49 13.53 25.47
N PHE A 48 -4.29 12.57 25.97
CA PHE A 48 -4.61 11.35 25.25
C PHE A 48 -5.32 11.63 23.92
N MET A 49 -6.14 12.70 23.86
CA MET A 49 -6.78 13.15 22.62
C MET A 49 -5.83 13.75 21.60
N ALA A 50 -4.88 14.55 22.05
CA ALA A 50 -3.83 15.05 21.17
C ALA A 50 -3.03 13.88 20.56
N GLN A 51 -2.72 12.86 21.37
CA GLN A 51 -1.99 11.67 20.91
C GLN A 51 -2.82 10.78 19.98
N MET A 52 -4.12 10.60 20.25
CA MET A 52 -5.02 9.82 19.38
C MET A 52 -5.28 10.53 18.05
N ALA A 53 -5.50 11.85 18.06
CA ALA A 53 -5.64 12.63 16.84
C ALA A 53 -4.38 12.54 15.97
N GLN A 54 -3.20 12.58 16.60
CA GLN A 54 -1.93 12.38 15.90
C GLN A 54 -1.81 10.97 15.30
N PHE A 55 -2.24 9.94 16.02
CA PHE A 55 -2.23 8.56 15.53
C PHE A 55 -3.23 8.35 14.38
N SER A 56 -4.45 8.89 14.50
CA SER A 56 -5.45 8.84 13.44
C SER A 56 -5.00 9.57 12.18
N GLN A 57 -4.28 10.67 12.33
CA GLN A 57 -3.72 11.39 11.19
C GLN A 57 -2.67 10.54 10.46
N LEU A 58 -1.82 9.82 11.20
CA LEU A 58 -0.84 8.89 10.63
C LEU A 58 -1.50 7.70 9.94
N GLU A 59 -2.54 7.11 10.53
CA GLU A 59 -3.29 6.01 9.91
C GLU A 59 -4.02 6.46 8.64
N LEU A 60 -4.61 7.66 8.65
CA LEU A 60 -5.21 8.25 7.45
C LEU A 60 -4.16 8.50 6.36
N GLU A 61 -2.99 9.02 6.73
CA GLU A 61 -1.88 9.23 5.81
C GLU A 61 -1.41 7.90 5.20
N ARG A 62 -1.26 6.86 6.03
CA ARG A 62 -0.89 5.51 5.59
C ARG A 62 -1.93 4.94 4.64
N SER A 63 -3.22 4.97 5.00
CA SER A 63 -4.33 4.50 4.16
C SER A 63 -4.38 5.24 2.82
N THR A 64 -4.14 6.56 2.84
CA THR A 64 -4.08 7.38 1.62
C THR A 64 -2.92 6.95 0.73
N ARG A 65 -1.73 6.76 1.32
CA ARG A 65 -0.54 6.30 0.57
C ARG A 65 -0.76 4.92 -0.04
N ASP A 66 -1.38 4.01 0.70
CA ASP A 66 -1.67 2.66 0.24
C ASP A 66 -2.68 2.69 -0.93
N THR A 67 -3.73 3.50 -0.83
CA THR A 67 -4.70 3.74 -1.91
C THR A 67 -4.04 4.35 -3.15
N LEU A 68 -3.16 5.35 -2.98
CA LEU A 68 -2.41 5.95 -4.09
C LEU A 68 -1.49 4.93 -4.76
N THR A 69 -0.85 4.06 -3.98
CA THR A 69 -0.02 2.97 -4.50
C THR A 69 -0.86 2.02 -5.35
N GLU A 70 -2.05 1.64 -4.89
CA GLU A 70 -2.97 0.80 -5.65
C GLU A 70 -3.42 1.46 -6.97
N LEU A 71 -3.77 2.75 -6.93
CA LEU A 71 -4.16 3.50 -8.13
C LEU A 71 -3.04 3.59 -9.16
N THR A 72 -1.80 3.83 -8.72
CA THR A 72 -0.64 3.87 -9.63
C THR A 72 -0.37 2.49 -10.25
N GLN A 73 -0.54 1.40 -9.50
CA GLN A 73 -0.45 0.03 -10.02
C GLN A 73 -1.56 -0.25 -11.04
N LEU A 74 -2.81 0.13 -10.73
CA LEU A 74 -3.94 -0.04 -11.65
C LEU A 74 -3.71 0.71 -12.97
N SER A 75 -3.24 1.96 -12.90
CA SER A 75 -2.89 2.75 -14.09
C SER A 75 -1.77 2.10 -14.91
N ALA A 76 -0.73 1.59 -14.26
CA ALA A 76 0.33 0.86 -14.95
C ALA A 76 -0.20 -0.41 -15.61
N ASN A 77 -1.10 -1.15 -14.95
CA ASN A 77 -1.70 -2.38 -15.47
C ASN A 77 -2.54 -2.12 -16.72
N THR A 78 -3.40 -1.10 -16.71
CA THR A 78 -4.25 -0.75 -17.87
C THR A 78 -3.41 -0.30 -19.06
N GLN A 79 -2.37 0.51 -18.83
CA GLN A 79 -1.41 0.89 -19.87
C GLN A 79 -0.72 -0.35 -20.46
N SER A 80 -0.24 -1.26 -19.61
CA SER A 80 0.47 -2.48 -20.02
C SER A 80 -0.35 -3.36 -20.96
N ILE A 81 -1.64 -3.54 -20.68
CA ILE A 81 -2.53 -4.36 -21.49
C ILE A 81 -2.67 -3.77 -22.91
N GLY A 82 -2.77 -2.45 -23.03
CA GLY A 82 -2.88 -1.77 -24.32
C GLY A 82 -1.60 -1.76 -25.14
N LEU A 83 -0.45 -2.14 -24.55
CA LEU A 83 0.85 -2.15 -25.20
C LEU A 83 1.18 -3.50 -25.86
N ILE A 84 0.53 -4.59 -25.45
CA ILE A 84 0.76 -5.92 -26.04
C ILE A 84 0.49 -5.87 -27.56
N GLY A 85 1.44 -6.35 -28.36
CA GLY A 85 1.38 -6.34 -29.82
C GLY A 85 1.67 -4.98 -30.47
N LYS A 86 1.99 -3.94 -29.68
CA LYS A 86 2.43 -2.65 -30.22
C LYS A 86 3.94 -2.57 -30.30
N THR A 87 4.42 -1.76 -31.25
CA THR A 87 5.84 -1.42 -31.35
C THR A 87 6.14 -0.25 -30.44
N VAL A 88 7.04 -0.44 -29.48
CA VAL A 88 7.37 0.56 -28.48
C VAL A 88 8.87 0.87 -28.48
N GLU A 89 9.21 2.08 -28.08
CA GLU A 89 10.58 2.47 -27.71
C GLU A 89 10.65 2.55 -26.19
N ALA A 90 11.47 1.70 -25.57
CA ALA A 90 11.73 1.72 -24.14
C ALA A 90 13.17 2.13 -23.85
N VAL A 91 13.38 2.88 -22.77
CA VAL A 91 14.70 3.23 -22.26
C VAL A 91 14.97 2.41 -21.01
N PHE A 92 15.89 1.45 -21.10
CA PHE A 92 16.29 0.58 -20.01
C PHE A 92 17.81 0.45 -19.98
N ASP A 93 18.39 0.41 -18.79
CA ASP A 93 19.86 0.40 -18.61
C ASP A 93 20.59 1.52 -19.38
N ASN A 94 19.94 2.70 -19.44
CA ASN A 94 20.42 3.86 -20.19
C ASN A 94 20.58 3.64 -21.71
N GLN A 95 19.99 2.56 -22.24
CA GLN A 95 19.96 2.19 -23.66
C GLN A 95 18.54 2.23 -24.20
N LYS A 96 18.42 2.51 -25.50
CA LYS A 96 17.15 2.49 -26.22
C LYS A 96 16.91 1.10 -26.78
N HIS A 97 15.75 0.55 -26.50
CA HIS A 97 15.27 -0.71 -27.07
C HIS A 97 13.98 -0.44 -27.83
N VAL A 98 13.98 -0.82 -29.11
CA VAL A 98 12.82 -0.68 -29.99
C VAL A 98 12.38 -2.07 -30.41
N GLY A 99 11.10 -2.35 -30.29
CA GLY A 99 10.55 -3.64 -30.70
C GLY A 99 9.09 -3.80 -30.36
N GLU A 100 8.55 -4.97 -30.68
CA GLU A 100 7.17 -5.34 -30.40
C GLU A 100 7.03 -5.89 -28.98
N VAL A 101 6.04 -5.43 -28.22
CA VAL A 101 5.71 -6.03 -26.92
C VAL A 101 5.05 -7.38 -27.15
N THR A 102 5.72 -8.46 -26.78
CA THR A 102 5.22 -9.82 -27.00
C THR A 102 4.54 -10.41 -25.77
N THR A 103 5.04 -10.10 -24.57
CA THR A 103 4.59 -10.72 -23.33
C THR A 103 4.37 -9.68 -22.24
N LEU A 104 3.31 -9.88 -21.47
CA LEU A 104 3.04 -9.17 -20.22
C LEU A 104 3.02 -10.18 -19.07
N ARG A 105 3.81 -9.92 -18.04
CA ARG A 105 3.90 -10.72 -16.82
C ARG A 105 3.66 -9.83 -15.61
N PHE A 106 2.94 -10.33 -14.61
CA PHE A 106 2.73 -9.63 -13.34
C PHE A 106 3.60 -10.26 -12.25
N VAL A 107 4.41 -9.45 -11.59
CA VAL A 107 5.20 -9.85 -10.42
C VAL A 107 4.80 -8.95 -9.26
N GLN A 108 4.22 -9.52 -8.20
CA GLN A 108 3.71 -8.76 -7.05
C GLN A 108 2.83 -7.56 -7.48
N ASN A 109 1.87 -7.81 -8.38
CA ASN A 109 0.96 -6.80 -8.95
C ASN A 109 1.63 -5.68 -9.77
N THR A 110 2.93 -5.79 -10.05
CA THR A 110 3.66 -4.90 -10.94
C THR A 110 3.75 -5.52 -12.33
N PRO A 111 3.32 -4.81 -13.39
CA PRO A 111 3.40 -5.30 -14.77
C PRO A 111 4.83 -5.18 -15.30
N LEU A 112 5.31 -6.24 -15.94
CA LEU A 112 6.60 -6.34 -16.59
C LEU A 112 6.38 -6.82 -18.04
N LEU A 113 6.93 -6.08 -18.97
CA LEU A 113 6.78 -6.27 -20.41
C LEU A 113 8.05 -6.91 -20.98
N THR A 114 7.88 -7.74 -22.00
CA THR A 114 8.98 -8.27 -22.80
C THR A 114 8.88 -7.73 -24.22
N ILE A 115 9.93 -7.04 -24.65
CA ILE A 115 10.04 -6.49 -26.00
C ILE A 115 10.83 -7.45 -26.87
N LYS A 116 10.35 -7.74 -28.07
CA LYS A 116 11.08 -8.45 -29.11
C LYS A 116 11.60 -7.44 -30.13
N LYS A 117 12.91 -7.30 -30.24
CA LYS A 117 13.58 -6.45 -31.24
C LYS A 117 13.48 -7.08 -32.64
N GLU A 118 13.79 -6.30 -33.68
CA GLU A 118 13.81 -6.79 -35.07
C GLU A 118 14.85 -7.89 -35.32
N ASP A 119 15.95 -7.89 -34.57
CA ASP A 119 17.00 -8.93 -34.60
C ASP A 119 16.57 -10.26 -33.95
N GLY A 120 15.38 -10.30 -33.34
CA GLY A 120 14.83 -11.45 -32.63
C GLY A 120 15.25 -11.54 -31.16
N GLU A 121 16.07 -10.61 -30.65
CA GLU A 121 16.44 -10.54 -29.24
C GLU A 121 15.23 -10.16 -28.38
N LEU A 122 15.05 -10.87 -27.27
CA LEU A 122 14.03 -10.57 -26.27
C LEU A 122 14.65 -9.77 -25.12
N VAL A 123 14.06 -8.61 -24.84
CA VAL A 123 14.40 -7.76 -23.70
C VAL A 123 13.29 -7.88 -22.66
N PRO A 124 13.48 -8.70 -21.60
CA PRO A 124 12.48 -8.88 -20.55
C PRO A 124 12.52 -7.75 -19.52
N ASP A 125 11.54 -7.78 -18.61
CA ASP A 125 11.49 -6.97 -17.38
C ASP A 125 11.44 -5.45 -17.57
N ILE A 126 10.89 -5.01 -18.71
CA ILE A 126 10.63 -3.60 -18.99
C ILE A 126 9.37 -3.15 -18.25
N LYS A 127 9.50 -2.12 -17.40
CA LYS A 127 8.33 -1.50 -16.75
C LYS A 127 7.59 -0.60 -17.75
N PRO A 128 6.26 -0.44 -17.66
CA PRO A 128 5.51 0.46 -18.53
C PRO A 128 5.99 1.91 -18.44
N SER A 129 6.46 2.33 -17.26
CA SER A 129 7.03 3.67 -17.04
C SER A 129 8.33 3.94 -17.81
N MET A 130 8.97 2.90 -18.36
CA MET A 130 10.20 3.01 -19.15
C MET A 130 9.92 3.19 -20.64
N ILE A 131 8.66 3.11 -21.07
CA ILE A 131 8.27 3.30 -22.45
C ILE A 131 8.19 4.80 -22.75
N SER A 132 8.95 5.24 -23.76
CA SER A 132 9.00 6.63 -24.20
C SER A 132 8.07 6.91 -25.38
N ILE A 133 7.88 5.95 -26.29
CA ILE A 133 7.06 6.12 -27.51
C ILE A 133 6.29 4.83 -27.78
N VAL A 134 5.04 4.97 -28.20
CA VAL A 134 4.19 3.88 -28.69
C VAL A 134 3.84 4.18 -30.15
N ARG A 135 4.13 3.25 -31.06
CA ARG A 135 3.84 3.33 -32.50
C ARG A 135 2.78 2.31 -32.90
#